data_AF-C5LV43-F1
#
_entry.id   AF-C5LV43-F1
#
_cell.length_a   1.000
_cell.length_b   1.000
_cell.length_c   1.000
_cell.angle_alpha   90.00
_cell.angle_beta   90.00
_cell.angle_gamma   90.00
#
_symmetry.space_group_name_H-M   'P 1'
#
loop_
_entity.id
_entity.type
_entity.pdbx_description
1 polymer ?
#
loop_
_entity_poly.entity_id
_entity_poly.type
_entity_poly.pdbx_seq_one_letter_code
_entity_poly.pdbx_strand_id
1 'polypeptide(L)'
;MESQYNSDVVVFERWAQMRSSAAMHMQVHLVGVPREGGKPADSQKWLEQVTTMADDHELKVHKMGRYSRDEIEGIAKTTSESGTPPYIYMQLPGPNKVRLLLTPTRTSSVPMNFGREAVVKCMGLPTERLEWRSCQQSTEEETELARKLKISFETAKRH
;
A
#
# COMPACT_ATOMS: atom_id res chain seq x y z
N MET A 1 23.01 0.18 -7.77
CA MET A 1 23.15 0.44 -6.33
C MET A 1 22.30 -0.62 -5.63
N GLU A 2 22.90 -1.73 -5.21
CA GLU A 2 22.18 -2.77 -4.49
C GLU A 2 21.79 -2.20 -3.12
N SER A 3 20.50 -2.29 -2.80
CA SER A 3 19.97 -1.93 -1.49
C SER A 3 20.68 -2.78 -0.44
N GLN A 4 21.21 -2.16 0.61
CA GLN A 4 21.73 -2.84 1.81
C GLN A 4 20.69 -3.79 2.43
N TYR A 5 19.41 -3.58 2.12
CA TYR A 5 18.29 -4.42 2.51
C TYR A 5 17.89 -5.36 1.37
N ASN A 6 17.90 -6.67 1.64
CA ASN A 6 17.45 -7.72 0.71
C ASN A 6 15.90 -7.80 0.66
N SER A 7 15.25 -6.66 0.43
CA SER A 7 13.81 -6.53 0.40
C SER A 7 13.38 -5.45 -0.59
N ASP A 8 12.30 -5.72 -1.31
CA ASP A 8 11.52 -4.69 -1.97
C ASP A 8 10.50 -4.09 -0.99
N VAL A 9 9.72 -3.11 -1.44
CA VAL A 9 8.73 -2.44 -0.60
C VAL A 9 7.44 -2.27 -1.39
N VAL A 10 6.32 -2.62 -0.77
CA VAL A 10 4.99 -2.18 -1.18
C VAL A 10 4.68 -0.92 -0.40
N VAL A 11 4.18 0.10 -1.08
CA VAL A 11 3.63 1.30 -0.45
C VAL A 11 2.16 1.37 -0.76
N PHE A 12 1.32 1.64 0.23
CA PHE A 12 -0.08 1.92 -0.05
C PHE A 12 -0.64 2.96 0.92
N GLU A 13 -1.65 3.65 0.43
CA GLU A 13 -2.39 4.67 1.15
C GLU A 13 -3.86 4.50 0.80
N ARG A 14 -4.74 4.74 1.77
CA ARG A 14 -6.17 4.89 1.54
C ARG A 14 -6.60 6.29 1.96
N TRP A 15 -7.32 6.95 1.06
CA TRP A 15 -8.06 8.15 1.39
C TRP A 15 -9.56 7.92 1.25
N ALA A 16 -10.33 8.31 2.26
CA ALA A 16 -11.78 8.40 2.16
C ALA A 16 -12.29 9.48 3.10
N GLN A 17 -13.30 10.22 2.67
CA GLN A 17 -13.92 11.24 3.49
C GLN A 17 -14.57 10.60 4.72
N MET A 18 -14.16 11.04 5.91
CA MET A 18 -14.81 10.66 7.16
C MET A 18 -15.85 11.70 7.55
N ARG A 19 -16.90 11.27 8.27
CA ARG A 19 -18.02 12.13 8.70
C ARG A 19 -17.59 13.26 9.66
N SER A 20 -16.40 13.17 10.26
CA SER A 20 -15.82 14.18 11.14
C SER A 20 -14.44 14.60 10.64
N SER A 21 -14.23 15.91 10.47
CA SER A 21 -12.96 16.49 10.02
C SER A 21 -11.82 16.33 11.05
N ALA A 22 -12.14 16.12 12.33
CA ALA A 22 -11.16 15.92 13.40
C ALA A 22 -10.44 14.56 13.33
N ALA A 23 -10.89 13.63 12.48
CA ALA A 23 -10.37 12.27 12.37
C ALA A 23 -9.66 11.99 11.03
N MET A 24 -9.38 13.02 10.23
CA MET A 24 -8.73 12.87 8.92
C MET A 24 -7.21 12.62 9.07
N HIS A 25 -6.82 11.42 9.53
CA HIS A 25 -5.44 10.98 9.46
C HIS A 25 -5.19 10.20 8.17
N MET A 26 -4.25 10.69 7.36
CA MET A 26 -3.71 9.96 6.23
C MET A 26 -2.64 9.00 6.75
N GLN A 27 -2.83 7.70 6.50
CA GLN A 27 -1.85 6.67 6.86
C GLN A 27 -1.25 6.11 5.58
N VAL A 28 0.05 6.37 5.40
CA VAL A 28 0.85 5.74 4.35
C VAL A 28 1.54 4.53 4.96
N HIS A 29 1.24 3.35 4.44
CA HIS A 29 1.82 2.09 4.88
C HIS A 29 2.99 1.71 3.98
N LEU A 30 4.09 1.29 4.60
CA LEU A 30 5.25 0.73 3.92
C LEU A 30 5.46 -0.68 4.45
N VAL A 31 5.41 -1.67 3.55
CA VAL A 31 5.61 -3.07 3.91
C VAL A 31 6.79 -3.64 3.15
N GLY A 32 7.78 -4.14 3.89
CA GLY A 32 8.93 -4.84 3.32
C GLY A 32 8.51 -6.18 2.73
N VAL A 33 8.90 -6.43 1.49
CA VAL A 33 8.70 -7.70 0.77
C VAL A 33 10.07 -8.36 0.61
N PRO A 34 10.36 -9.46 1.34
CA PRO A 34 11.64 -10.14 1.23
C PRO A 34 11.93 -10.59 -0.20
N ARG A 35 13.19 -10.48 -0.63
CA ARG A 35 13.64 -11.00 -1.93
C ARG A 35 14.00 -12.47 -1.81
N GLU A 36 13.12 -13.34 -2.28
CA GLU A 36 13.35 -14.78 -2.31
C GLU A 36 14.52 -15.13 -3.24
N GLY A 37 15.53 -15.82 -2.70
CA GLY A 37 16.75 -16.14 -3.44
C GLY A 37 17.51 -14.93 -3.97
N GLY A 38 17.35 -13.75 -3.34
CA GLY A 38 17.97 -12.49 -3.76
C GLY A 38 17.30 -11.82 -4.98
N LYS A 39 16.21 -12.41 -5.50
CA LYS A 39 15.51 -11.88 -6.67
C LYS A 39 14.47 -10.83 -6.28
N PRO A 40 14.31 -9.76 -7.06
CA PRO A 40 13.21 -8.81 -6.86
C PRO A 40 11.85 -9.49 -6.92
N ALA A 41 10.87 -8.95 -6.19
CA ALA A 41 9.49 -9.36 -6.28
C ALA A 41 8.95 -9.16 -7.69
N ASP A 42 8.13 -10.11 -8.15
CA ASP A 42 7.51 -10.07 -9.46
C ASP A 42 6.34 -9.07 -9.48
N SER A 43 6.62 -7.85 -9.94
CA SER A 43 5.61 -6.77 -10.04
C SER A 43 4.41 -7.16 -10.91
N GLN A 44 4.59 -8.05 -11.90
CA GLN A 44 3.52 -8.45 -12.81
C GLN A 44 2.55 -9.41 -12.13
N LYS A 45 3.07 -10.39 -11.38
CA LYS A 45 2.26 -11.27 -10.53
C LYS A 45 1.46 -10.47 -9.49
N TRP A 46 2.11 -9.50 -8.85
CA TRP A 46 1.44 -8.59 -7.91
C TRP A 46 0.34 -7.78 -8.60
N LEU A 47 0.60 -7.26 -9.80
CA LEU A 47 -0.36 -6.48 -10.56
C LEU A 47 -1.59 -7.30 -10.92
N GLU A 48 -1.41 -8.53 -11.39
CA GLU A 48 -2.51 -9.43 -11.72
C GLU A 48 -3.37 -9.70 -10.49
N GLN A 49 -2.76 -10.08 -9.37
CA GLN A 49 -3.48 -10.38 -8.13
C GLN A 49 -4.22 -9.16 -7.58
N VAL A 50 -3.59 -7.99 -7.53
CA VAL A 50 -4.22 -6.75 -7.08
C VAL A 50 -5.36 -6.33 -8.01
N THR A 51 -5.21 -6.53 -9.31
CA THR A 51 -6.25 -6.20 -10.29
C THR A 51 -7.47 -7.13 -10.14
N THR A 52 -7.25 -8.43 -9.96
CA THR A 52 -8.35 -9.37 -9.66
C THR A 52 -9.07 -8.99 -8.38
N MET A 53 -8.33 -8.68 -7.31
CA MET A 53 -8.96 -8.24 -6.05
C MET A 53 -9.72 -6.92 -6.22
N ALA A 54 -9.19 -5.99 -7.00
CA ALA A 54 -9.88 -4.74 -7.27
C ALA A 54 -11.22 -4.99 -7.96
N ASP A 55 -11.28 -5.91 -8.91
CA ASP A 55 -12.52 -6.32 -9.58
C ASP A 55 -13.53 -6.94 -8.60
N ASP A 56 -13.08 -7.84 -7.72
CA ASP A 56 -13.91 -8.45 -6.66
C ASP A 56 -14.53 -7.39 -5.72
N HIS A 57 -13.85 -6.25 -5.55
CA HIS A 57 -14.30 -5.12 -4.73
C HIS A 57 -14.97 -3.99 -5.54
N GLU A 58 -15.26 -4.21 -6.81
CA GLU A 58 -15.83 -3.20 -7.72
C GLU A 58 -15.03 -1.89 -7.74
N LEU A 59 -13.69 -2.01 -7.72
CA LEU A 59 -12.74 -0.90 -7.80
C LEU A 59 -12.17 -0.81 -9.22
N LYS A 60 -12.17 0.40 -9.77
CA LYS A 60 -11.51 0.68 -11.05
C LYS A 60 -10.02 0.88 -10.83
N VAL A 61 -9.20 0.14 -11.57
CA VAL A 61 -7.74 0.24 -11.55
C VAL A 61 -7.24 1.22 -12.60
N HIS A 62 -6.48 2.22 -12.16
CA HIS A 62 -5.79 3.16 -13.04
C HIS A 62 -4.28 3.00 -12.86
N LYS A 63 -3.58 2.58 -13.92
CA LYS A 63 -2.12 2.56 -13.93
C LYS A 63 -1.60 3.99 -14.06
N MET A 64 -0.74 4.39 -13.14
CA MET A 64 -0.18 5.73 -13.11
C MET A 64 1.22 5.79 -13.74
N GLY A 65 1.51 6.90 -14.40
CA GLY A 65 2.83 7.19 -14.96
C GLY A 65 3.82 7.70 -13.91
N ARG A 66 3.83 9.02 -13.69
CA ARG A 66 4.91 9.69 -12.94
C ARG A 66 4.52 10.21 -11.55
N TYR A 67 3.30 9.93 -11.07
CA TYR A 67 2.80 10.49 -9.81
C TYR A 67 2.83 12.02 -9.86
N SER A 68 1.99 12.62 -10.69
CA SER A 68 1.66 14.04 -10.51
C SER A 68 0.37 14.15 -9.70
N ARG A 69 0.32 15.16 -8.84
CA ARG A 69 -0.92 15.57 -8.16
C ARG A 69 -2.05 15.76 -9.17
N ASP A 70 -1.73 16.30 -10.34
CA ASP A 70 -2.68 16.52 -11.44
C ASP A 70 -3.22 15.22 -12.04
N GLU A 71 -2.44 14.13 -12.06
CA GLU A 71 -2.89 12.81 -12.54
C GLU A 71 -3.88 12.20 -11.54
N ILE A 72 -3.59 12.31 -10.23
CA ILE A 72 -4.51 11.86 -9.16
C ILE A 72 -5.77 12.71 -9.16
N GLU A 73 -5.63 14.04 -9.15
CA GLU A 73 -6.76 14.98 -9.18
C GLU A 73 -7.57 14.86 -10.48
N GLY A 74 -6.93 14.58 -11.61
CA GLY A 74 -7.57 14.34 -12.90
C GLY A 74 -8.45 13.08 -12.87
N ILE A 75 -7.90 11.96 -12.39
CA ILE A 75 -8.66 10.71 -12.23
C ILE A 75 -9.78 10.89 -11.20
N ALA A 76 -9.50 11.58 -10.09
CA ALA A 76 -10.47 11.95 -9.07
C ALA A 76 -11.65 12.76 -9.63
N LYS A 77 -11.38 13.81 -10.42
CA LYS A 77 -12.42 14.64 -11.03
C LYS A 77 -13.31 13.88 -12.02
N THR A 78 -12.78 12.85 -12.69
CA THR A 78 -13.59 11.98 -13.58
C THR A 78 -14.51 11.01 -12.83
N THR A 79 -14.30 10.84 -11.53
CA THR A 79 -15.00 9.81 -10.73
C THR A 79 -15.95 10.40 -9.67
N SER A 80 -15.91 11.70 -9.37
CA SER A 80 -16.93 12.37 -8.53
C SER A 80 -17.26 13.79 -8.96
N GLU A 81 -18.56 14.13 -8.89
CA GLU A 81 -19.10 15.47 -9.20
C GLU A 81 -18.80 16.51 -8.10
N SER A 82 -18.38 16.08 -6.91
CA SER A 82 -18.07 16.96 -5.77
C SER A 82 -16.81 16.50 -5.02
N GLY A 83 -15.69 17.18 -5.26
CA GLY A 83 -14.42 16.97 -4.53
C GLY A 83 -13.59 15.77 -5.00
N THR A 84 -12.57 15.44 -4.22
CA THR A 84 -11.75 14.23 -4.44
C THR A 84 -12.56 13.01 -4.01
N PRO A 85 -12.72 11.95 -4.83
CA PRO A 85 -13.39 10.73 -4.43
C PRO A 85 -12.46 9.86 -3.58
N PRO A 86 -13.03 8.96 -2.75
CA PRO A 86 -12.26 7.96 -2.04
C PRO A 86 -11.35 7.18 -2.99
N TYR A 87 -10.13 6.87 -2.55
CA TYR A 87 -9.18 6.10 -3.36
C TYR A 87 -8.27 5.24 -2.50
N ILE A 88 -7.63 4.27 -3.16
CA ILE A 88 -6.43 3.60 -2.67
C ILE A 88 -5.32 3.86 -3.66
N TYR A 89 -4.20 4.36 -3.18
CA TYR A 89 -2.96 4.40 -3.93
C TYR A 89 -2.12 3.17 -3.55
N MET A 90 -1.50 2.52 -4.54
CA MET A 90 -0.55 1.44 -4.31
C MET A 90 0.66 1.58 -5.23
N GLN A 91 1.85 1.41 -4.66
CA GLN A 91 3.08 1.15 -5.40
C GLN A 91 3.48 -0.30 -5.16
N LEU A 92 3.47 -1.10 -6.22
CA LEU A 92 3.84 -2.51 -6.20
C LEU A 92 5.36 -2.69 -6.00
N PRO A 93 5.80 -3.81 -5.41
CA PRO A 93 7.21 -4.09 -5.19
C PRO A 93 7.89 -4.47 -6.51
N GLY A 94 9.21 -4.57 -6.51
CA GLY A 94 10.02 -4.89 -7.69
C GLY A 94 10.57 -3.67 -8.43
N PRO A 95 11.33 -3.89 -9.52
CA PRO A 95 12.16 -2.86 -10.15
C PRO A 95 11.34 -1.78 -10.87
N ASN A 96 10.17 -2.16 -11.40
CA ASN A 96 9.34 -1.26 -12.19
C ASN A 96 8.44 -0.36 -11.33
N LYS A 97 8.32 -0.65 -10.02
CA LYS A 97 7.55 0.12 -9.04
C LYS A 97 6.19 0.58 -9.59
N VAL A 98 5.44 -0.35 -10.17
CA VAL A 98 4.15 -0.06 -10.83
C VAL A 98 3.25 0.66 -9.85
N ARG A 99 2.68 1.79 -10.26
CA ARG A 99 1.80 2.62 -9.43
C ARG A 99 0.37 2.48 -9.90
N LEU A 100 -0.53 2.28 -8.95
CA LEU A 100 -1.94 2.08 -9.16
C LEU A 100 -2.72 3.10 -8.33
N LEU A 101 -3.73 3.69 -8.94
CA LEU A 101 -4.80 4.37 -8.24
C LEU A 101 -6.06 3.51 -8.40
N LEU A 102 -6.69 3.15 -7.29
CA LEU A 102 -7.92 2.37 -7.24
C LEU A 102 -9.03 3.28 -6.77
N THR A 103 -10.07 3.45 -7.58
CA THR A 103 -11.22 4.29 -7.26
C THR A 103 -12.48 3.45 -7.23
N PRO A 104 -13.44 3.70 -6.31
CA PRO A 104 -14.69 2.98 -6.31
C PRO A 104 -15.47 3.25 -7.60
N THR A 105 -16.28 2.28 -8.00
CA THR A 105 -17.34 2.51 -8.97
C THR A 105 -18.52 3.23 -8.28
N ARG A 106 -19.51 3.73 -9.03
CA ARG A 106 -20.59 4.60 -8.48
C ARG A 106 -21.37 3.97 -7.31
N THR A 107 -21.34 2.66 -7.17
CA THR A 107 -22.08 1.88 -6.15
C THR A 107 -21.22 1.39 -5.00
N SER A 108 -19.89 1.36 -5.15
CA SER A 108 -19.00 0.72 -4.18
C SER A 108 -18.33 1.73 -3.25
N SER A 109 -17.84 1.23 -2.12
CA SER A 109 -17.02 2.01 -1.19
C SER A 109 -15.62 1.43 -1.14
N VAL A 110 -14.62 2.28 -0.88
CA VAL A 110 -13.24 1.84 -0.77
C VAL A 110 -13.05 1.01 0.52
N PRO A 111 -12.71 -0.30 0.41
CA PRO A 111 -12.55 -1.15 1.57
C PRO A 111 -11.44 -0.64 2.49
N MET A 112 -11.67 -0.71 3.79
CA MET A 112 -10.73 -0.15 4.79
C MET A 112 -9.37 -0.85 4.76
N ASN A 113 -9.38 -2.18 4.59
CA ASN A 113 -8.20 -3.03 4.72
C ASN A 113 -7.63 -3.52 3.39
N PHE A 114 -8.14 -3.04 2.25
CA PHE A 114 -7.76 -3.55 0.92
C PHE A 114 -6.24 -3.65 0.72
N GLY A 115 -5.48 -2.60 1.11
CA GLY A 115 -4.02 -2.62 0.96
C GLY A 115 -3.35 -3.73 1.76
N ARG A 116 -3.85 -4.04 2.96
CA ARG A 116 -3.38 -5.16 3.78
C ARG A 116 -3.79 -6.51 3.20
N GLU A 117 -5.03 -6.62 2.74
CA GLU A 117 -5.54 -7.80 2.06
C GLU A 117 -4.70 -8.16 0.83
N ALA A 118 -4.38 -7.15 0.02
CA ALA A 118 -3.52 -7.30 -1.14
C ALA A 118 -2.13 -7.83 -0.75
N VAL A 119 -1.51 -7.26 0.28
CA VAL A 119 -0.20 -7.72 0.78
C VAL A 119 -0.26 -9.16 1.27
N VAL A 120 -1.24 -9.50 2.13
CA VAL A 120 -1.39 -10.85 2.69
C VAL A 120 -1.61 -11.88 1.58
N LYS A 121 -2.50 -11.60 0.63
CA LYS A 121 -2.78 -12.49 -0.51
C LYS A 121 -1.56 -12.65 -1.41
N CYS A 122 -0.88 -11.55 -1.75
CA CYS A 122 0.27 -11.60 -2.67
C CYS A 122 1.49 -12.31 -2.07
N MET A 123 1.69 -12.17 -0.76
CA MET A 123 2.77 -12.83 -0.04
C MET A 123 2.42 -14.24 0.45
N GLY A 124 1.19 -14.72 0.21
CA GLY A 124 0.74 -16.03 0.71
C GLY A 124 0.75 -16.13 2.24
N LEU A 125 0.51 -15.02 2.93
CA LEU A 125 0.50 -14.98 4.38
C LEU A 125 -0.83 -15.49 4.95
N PRO A 126 -0.85 -15.98 6.19
CA PRO A 126 -2.09 -16.37 6.87
C PRO A 126 -3.06 -15.18 7.02
N THR A 127 -4.37 -15.44 6.87
CA THR A 127 -5.43 -14.41 6.89
C THR A 127 -5.57 -13.72 8.24
N GLU A 128 -5.11 -14.34 9.32
CA GLU A 128 -5.09 -13.76 10.66
C GLU A 128 -4.23 -12.48 10.71
N ARG A 129 -3.29 -12.32 9.78
CA ARG A 129 -2.44 -11.12 9.68
C ARG A 129 -3.16 -9.89 9.13
N LEU A 130 -4.41 -10.02 8.68
CA LEU A 130 -5.24 -8.88 8.30
C LEU A 130 -5.62 -8.04 9.51
N GLU A 131 -5.89 -8.70 10.64
CA GLU A 131 -6.22 -8.06 11.90
C GLU A 131 -4.93 -7.74 12.66
N TRP A 132 -4.61 -6.45 12.78
CA TRP A 132 -3.37 -6.03 13.43
C TRP A 132 -3.34 -6.41 14.91
N ARG A 133 -4.50 -6.46 15.59
CA ARG A 133 -4.59 -6.87 16.99
C ARG A 133 -4.15 -8.30 17.20
N SER A 134 -4.40 -9.17 16.21
CA SER A 134 -3.94 -10.56 16.22
C SER A 134 -2.43 -10.70 16.05
N CYS A 135 -1.76 -9.64 15.60
CA CYS A 135 -0.31 -9.55 15.46
C CYS A 135 0.33 -8.63 16.51
N GLN A 136 -0.43 -8.17 17.50
CA GLN A 136 0.06 -7.23 18.49
C GLN A 136 1.10 -7.93 19.38
N GLN A 137 2.30 -7.35 19.40
CA GLN A 137 3.40 -7.78 20.24
C GLN A 137 3.37 -7.06 21.60
N SER A 138 4.22 -7.49 22.52
CA SER A 138 4.37 -6.77 23.79
C SER A 138 4.96 -5.38 23.56
N THR A 139 4.73 -4.45 24.50
CA THR A 139 5.31 -3.10 24.45
C THR A 139 6.84 -3.15 24.35
N GLU A 140 7.47 -4.09 25.06
CA GLU A 140 8.91 -4.28 25.08
C GLU A 140 9.41 -4.76 23.71
N GLU A 141 8.72 -5.72 23.07
CA GLU A 141 9.06 -6.23 21.74
C GLU A 141 8.94 -5.13 20.66
N GLU A 142 7.83 -4.37 20.67
CA GLU A 142 7.62 -3.23 19.77
C GLU A 142 8.68 -2.15 19.96
N THR A 143 9.04 -1.84 21.21
CA THR A 143 10.08 -0.85 21.54
C THR A 143 11.44 -1.27 20.97
N GLU A 144 11.79 -2.54 21.10
CA GLU A 144 13.05 -3.06 20.57
C GLU A 144 13.06 -3.10 19.04
N LEU A 145 11.93 -3.45 18.40
CA LEU A 145 11.79 -3.38 16.94
C LEU A 145 11.92 -1.95 16.41
N ALA A 146 11.24 -0.99 17.06
CA ALA A 146 11.34 0.42 16.71
C ALA A 146 12.78 0.94 16.86
N ARG A 147 13.50 0.52 17.91
CA ARG A 147 14.91 0.86 18.11
C ARG A 147 15.80 0.30 16.99
N LYS A 148 15.63 -0.98 16.61
CA LYS A 148 16.38 -1.60 15.50
C LYS A 148 16.11 -0.89 14.18
N LEU A 149 14.85 -0.58 13.89
CA LEU A 149 14.45 0.15 12.69
C LEU A 149 15.07 1.56 12.66
N LYS A 150 15.06 2.29 13.78
CA LYS A 150 15.69 3.60 13.87
C LYS A 150 17.18 3.54 13.52
N ILE A 151 17.91 2.60 14.11
CA ILE A 151 19.35 2.41 13.85
C ILE A 151 19.60 2.08 12.37
N SER A 152 18.75 1.25 11.77
CA SER A 152 18.90 0.86 10.36
C SER A 152 18.74 2.07 9.43
N PHE A 153 17.76 2.94 9.68
CA PHE A 153 17.59 4.19 8.93
C PHE A 153 18.74 5.19 9.14
N GLU A 154 19.25 5.34 10.36
CA GLU A 154 20.38 6.25 10.65
C GLU A 154 21.68 5.78 10.00
N THR A 155 21.89 4.47 9.91
CA THR A 155 23.06 3.87 9.25
C THR A 155 22.96 4.04 7.73
N ALA A 156 21.77 3.81 7.16
CA ALA A 156 21.54 3.97 5.72
C ALA A 156 21.74 5.42 5.23
N LYS A 157 21.55 6.43 6.08
CA LYS A 157 21.80 7.85 5.74
C LYS A 157 23.29 8.23 5.61
N ARG A 158 24.21 7.38 6.07
CA ARG A 158 25.66 7.68 6.10
C ARG A 158 26.43 7.13 4.88
N HIS A 159 25.74 6.49 3.95
CA HIS A 159 26.24 5.99 2.67
C HIS A 159 25.54 6.71 1.51
#